data_AF-A0A200IHC6-F1
#
_entry.id   AF-A0A200IHC6-F1
#
_cell.length_a   1.000
_cell.length_b   1.000
_cell.length_c   1.000
_cell.angle_alpha   90.00
_cell.angle_beta   90.00
_cell.angle_gamma   90.00
#
_symmetry.space_group_name_H-M   'P 1'
#
loop_
_entity.id
_entity.type
_entity.pdbx_description
1 polymer ?
#
loop_
_entity_poly.entity_id
_entity_poly.type
_entity_poly.pdbx_seq_one_letter_code
_entity_poly.pdbx_strand_id
1 'polypeptide(L)'
;MNKSIYIIGSKGIPAKYGGFETFVEKLTENRVDTNIQYYVACMEENSIKSEIYEEYFEYNGAKCFNVRVPNVGPAKAVLYDILALKKAIEISKKNNDDKPVFYVLACRIGPFINKIKKEIIKLNGKLFVNPDGHEWKRAKWSYPVRKYWKLSEKLMVKKADLLICDSKNIEKYIKDDYKKYNPKTTYIAYGTDTGMSNLKSNDKTVREWYKNKVV
;
A
#
# COMPACT_ATOMS: atom_id res chain seq x y z
N MET A 1 1.98 4.43 24.85
CA MET A 1 0.90 4.91 23.96
C MET A 1 1.04 4.17 22.64
N ASN A 2 -0.02 3.48 22.20
CA ASN A 2 0.03 2.74 20.94
C ASN A 2 0.06 3.70 19.75
N LYS A 3 0.83 3.36 18.71
CA LYS A 3 0.91 4.08 17.44
C LYS A 3 0.02 3.38 16.42
N SER A 4 -1.02 4.08 15.97
CA SER A 4 -1.93 3.60 14.93
C SER A 4 -1.37 3.91 13.55
N ILE A 5 -1.16 2.87 12.73
CA ILE A 5 -0.69 2.97 11.35
C ILE A 5 -1.75 2.39 10.43
N TYR A 6 -2.37 3.25 9.63
CA TYR A 6 -3.33 2.89 8.59
C TYR A 6 -2.63 2.66 7.27
N ILE A 7 -2.74 1.46 6.71
CA ILE A 7 -2.12 1.09 5.43
C ILE A 7 -3.19 1.05 4.33
N ILE A 8 -2.94 1.80 3.26
CA ILE A 8 -3.84 1.95 2.12
C ILE A 8 -3.09 1.60 0.84
N GLY A 9 -3.73 0.89 -0.08
CA GLY A 9 -3.23 0.74 -1.45
C GLY A 9 -2.70 -0.64 -1.82
N SER A 10 -2.61 -1.57 -0.86
CA SER A 10 -2.66 -3.00 -1.14
C SER A 10 -4.10 -3.41 -1.47
N LYS A 11 -4.31 -4.50 -2.20
CA LYS A 11 -5.63 -5.15 -2.32
C LYS A 11 -6.11 -5.75 -1.00
N GLY A 12 -5.20 -5.99 -0.05
CA GLY A 12 -5.50 -6.49 1.28
C GLY A 12 -4.63 -7.68 1.67
N ILE A 13 -4.80 -8.10 2.92
CA ILE A 13 -4.23 -9.32 3.49
C ILE A 13 -5.38 -10.24 3.96
N PRO A 14 -5.31 -11.57 3.83
CA PRO A 14 -4.19 -12.40 3.33
C PRO A 14 -3.78 -12.08 1.89
N ALA A 15 -2.48 -12.16 1.59
CA ALA A 15 -1.99 -11.83 0.26
C ALA A 15 -2.37 -12.91 -0.75
N LYS A 16 -3.04 -12.51 -1.84
CA LYS A 16 -3.34 -13.43 -2.95
C LYS A 16 -2.34 -13.29 -4.10
N TYR A 17 -1.97 -12.06 -4.43
CA TYR A 17 -0.99 -11.74 -5.47
C TYR A 17 -0.62 -10.26 -5.47
N GLY A 18 0.68 -9.98 -5.51
CA GLY A 18 1.24 -8.67 -5.79
C GLY A 18 2.24 -8.20 -4.73
N GLY A 19 3.17 -7.33 -5.14
CA GLY A 19 4.29 -6.91 -4.29
C GLY A 19 3.84 -6.15 -3.04
N PHE A 20 2.84 -5.28 -3.14
CA PHE A 20 2.31 -4.56 -1.98
C PHE A 20 1.55 -5.47 -1.03
N GLU A 21 0.79 -6.43 -1.54
CA GLU A 21 0.05 -7.38 -0.70
C GLU A 21 1.02 -8.25 0.10
N THR A 22 2.05 -8.80 -0.55
CA THR A 22 3.10 -9.58 0.13
C THR A 22 3.90 -8.71 1.11
N PHE A 23 4.23 -7.47 0.74
CA PHE A 23 4.90 -6.54 1.65
C PHE A 23 4.07 -6.30 2.92
N VAL A 24 2.77 -6.00 2.80
CA VAL A 24 1.91 -5.73 3.96
C VAL A 24 1.72 -6.99 4.80
N GLU A 25 1.55 -8.16 4.17
CA GLU A 25 1.44 -9.43 4.88
C GLU A 25 2.68 -9.73 5.72
N LYS A 26 3.88 -9.58 5.15
CA LYS A 26 5.13 -9.79 5.86
C LYS A 26 5.41 -8.70 6.89
N LEU A 27 5.00 -7.46 6.65
CA LEU A 27 5.11 -6.37 7.62
C LEU A 27 4.27 -6.65 8.88
N THR A 28 3.05 -7.15 8.72
CA THR A 28 2.17 -7.46 9.85
C THR A 28 2.58 -8.76 10.55
N GLU A 29 2.95 -9.81 9.79
CA GLU A 29 3.44 -11.08 10.33
C GLU A 29 4.70 -10.91 11.19
N ASN A 30 5.65 -10.08 10.72
CA ASN A 30 6.94 -9.88 11.39
C ASN A 30 6.94 -8.63 12.29
N ARG A 31 5.77 -8.20 12.80
CA ARG A 31 5.69 -7.07 13.73
C ARG A 31 6.42 -7.41 15.03
N VAL A 32 7.48 -6.64 15.33
CA VAL A 32 8.25 -6.77 16.57
C VAL A 32 7.71 -5.87 17.69
N ASP A 33 7.38 -4.61 17.39
CA ASP A 33 6.89 -3.66 18.39
C ASP A 33 5.37 -3.80 18.60
N THR A 34 4.98 -4.28 19.78
CA THR A 34 3.58 -4.47 20.17
C THR A 34 2.84 -3.16 20.43
N ASN A 35 3.55 -2.03 20.56
CA ASN A 35 2.94 -0.71 20.64
C ASN A 35 2.46 -0.21 19.27
N ILE A 36 2.81 -0.87 18.17
CA ILE A 36 2.33 -0.51 16.83
C ILE A 36 1.07 -1.31 16.50
N GLN A 37 -0.05 -0.62 16.26
CA GLN A 37 -1.26 -1.23 15.73
C GLN A 37 -1.40 -0.90 14.25
N TYR A 38 -1.31 -1.93 13.41
CA TYR A 38 -1.62 -1.82 12.00
C TYR A 38 -3.13 -1.92 11.78
N TYR A 39 -3.63 -1.02 10.93
CA TYR A 39 -4.97 -1.06 10.37
C TYR A 39 -4.85 -1.18 8.85
N VAL A 40 -5.34 -2.26 8.27
CA VAL A 40 -5.11 -2.55 6.84
C VAL A 40 -6.42 -2.43 6.08
N ALA A 41 -6.44 -1.55 5.08
CA ALA A 41 -7.54 -1.52 4.13
C ALA A 41 -7.47 -2.77 3.25
N CYS A 42 -8.60 -3.47 3.11
CA CYS A 42 -8.74 -4.62 2.22
C CYS A 42 -9.85 -4.32 1.20
N MET A 43 -9.60 -4.60 -0.08
CA MET A 43 -10.66 -4.64 -1.08
C MET A 43 -11.52 -5.85 -0.78
N GLU A 44 -12.84 -5.68 -0.69
CA GLU A 44 -13.78 -6.75 -0.34
C GLU A 44 -13.59 -8.02 -1.19
N GLU A 45 -13.35 -7.86 -2.49
CA GLU A 45 -13.06 -8.98 -3.41
C GLU A 45 -11.81 -9.79 -3.05
N ASN A 46 -10.79 -9.18 -2.43
CA ASN A 46 -9.62 -9.90 -1.95
C ASN A 46 -9.97 -10.75 -0.73
N SER A 47 -10.75 -10.19 0.19
CA SER A 47 -11.19 -10.87 1.41
C SER A 47 -12.13 -12.04 1.09
N ILE A 48 -13.08 -11.87 0.16
CA ILE A 48 -13.95 -12.95 -0.31
C ILE A 48 -13.14 -14.11 -0.90
N LYS A 49 -12.05 -13.84 -1.64
CA LYS A 49 -11.15 -14.90 -2.14
C LYS A 49 -10.39 -15.63 -1.02
N SER A 50 -10.35 -15.06 0.17
CA SER A 50 -9.81 -15.67 1.38
C SER A 50 -10.91 -16.19 2.30
N GLU A 51 -12.15 -16.30 1.82
CA GLU A 51 -13.32 -16.77 2.61
C GLU A 51 -13.62 -15.89 3.82
N ILE A 52 -13.29 -14.59 3.73
CA ILE A 52 -13.56 -13.57 4.74
C ILE A 52 -14.67 -12.65 4.25
N TYR A 53 -15.75 -12.55 5.02
CA TYR A 53 -16.99 -11.85 4.63
C TYR A 53 -17.32 -10.67 5.57
N GLU A 54 -16.66 -10.61 6.71
CA GLU A 54 -16.87 -9.59 7.74
C GLU A 54 -16.37 -8.23 7.28
N GLU A 55 -17.05 -7.16 7.72
CA GLU A 55 -16.60 -5.80 7.42
C GLU A 55 -15.25 -5.48 8.09
N TYR A 56 -15.03 -6.02 9.28
CA TYR A 56 -13.80 -5.89 10.07
C TYR A 56 -13.35 -7.27 10.51
N PHE A 57 -12.05 -7.54 10.41
CA PHE A 57 -11.46 -8.82 10.80
C PHE A 57 -10.03 -8.61 11.29
N GLU A 58 -9.46 -9.61 11.95
CA GLU A 58 -8.06 -9.60 12.36
C GLU A 58 -7.24 -10.58 11.50
N TYR A 59 -6.03 -10.16 11.12
CA TYR A 59 -5.07 -11.03 10.44
C TYR A 59 -3.65 -10.61 10.80
N ASN A 60 -2.80 -11.54 11.22
CA ASN A 60 -1.44 -11.27 11.73
C ASN A 60 -1.40 -10.17 12.81
N GLY A 61 -2.41 -10.12 13.69
CA GLY A 61 -2.56 -9.08 14.72
C GLY A 61 -2.85 -7.66 14.18
N ALA A 62 -3.04 -7.51 12.86
CA ALA A 62 -3.50 -6.28 12.25
C ALA A 62 -5.03 -6.25 12.17
N LYS A 63 -5.61 -5.06 12.37
CA LYS A 63 -7.05 -4.82 12.27
C LYS A 63 -7.39 -4.47 10.82
N CYS A 64 -7.98 -5.41 10.11
CA CYS A 64 -8.34 -5.22 8.71
C CYS A 64 -9.76 -4.66 8.59
N PHE A 65 -10.01 -3.85 7.57
CA PHE A 65 -11.35 -3.35 7.24
C PHE A 65 -11.61 -3.42 5.74
N ASN A 66 -12.75 -4.00 5.40
CA ASN A 66 -13.16 -4.18 4.01
C ASN A 66 -13.72 -2.88 3.42
N VAL A 67 -13.34 -2.64 2.17
CA VAL A 67 -13.77 -1.50 1.35
C VAL A 67 -14.40 -2.07 0.07
N ARG A 68 -15.71 -1.87 -0.05
CA ARG A 68 -16.45 -2.21 -1.25
C ARG A 68 -16.23 -1.15 -2.32
N VAL A 69 -15.86 -1.58 -3.52
CA VAL A 69 -15.57 -0.69 -4.65
C VAL A 69 -16.33 -1.19 -5.87
N PRO A 70 -17.18 -0.36 -6.50
CA PRO A 70 -17.87 -0.76 -7.71
C PRO A 70 -16.88 -1.07 -8.84
N ASN A 71 -17.29 -1.95 -9.77
CA ASN A 71 -16.47 -2.25 -10.94
C ASN A 71 -16.52 -1.10 -11.94
N VAL A 72 -15.56 -0.19 -11.83
CA VAL A 72 -15.38 0.98 -12.72
C VAL A 72 -14.19 0.80 -13.67
N GLY A 73 -13.82 -0.46 -13.96
CA GLY A 73 -12.71 -0.79 -14.84
C GLY A 73 -11.35 -0.31 -14.30
N PRO A 74 -10.46 0.24 -15.16
CA PRO A 74 -9.10 0.62 -14.76
C PRO A 74 -9.02 1.66 -13.65
N ALA A 75 -10.06 2.48 -13.46
CA ALA A 75 -10.13 3.50 -12.40
C ALA A 75 -10.36 2.91 -11.00
N LYS A 76 -10.66 1.61 -10.90
CA LYS A 76 -11.01 0.95 -9.64
C LYS A 76 -9.94 1.12 -8.56
N ALA A 77 -8.65 1.04 -8.92
CA ALA A 77 -7.55 1.22 -7.97
C ALA A 77 -7.50 2.65 -7.37
N VAL A 78 -7.78 3.67 -8.19
CA VAL A 78 -7.85 5.07 -7.73
C VAL A 78 -9.04 5.24 -6.79
N LEU A 79 -10.21 4.71 -7.17
CA LEU A 79 -11.42 4.80 -6.35
C LEU A 79 -11.25 4.07 -5.02
N TYR A 80 -10.65 2.88 -5.05
CA TYR A 80 -10.32 2.11 -3.86
C TYR A 80 -9.47 2.91 -2.87
N ASP A 81 -8.35 3.47 -3.30
CA ASP A 81 -7.46 4.24 -2.41
C ASP A 81 -8.17 5.45 -1.78
N ILE A 82 -9.05 6.13 -2.53
CA ILE A 82 -9.83 7.26 -2.01
C ILE A 82 -10.82 6.79 -0.94
N LEU A 83 -11.56 5.72 -1.20
CA LEU A 83 -12.56 5.18 -0.27
C LEU A 83 -11.89 4.61 0.98
N ALA A 84 -10.82 3.84 0.79
CA ALA A 84 -10.02 3.27 1.86
C ALA A 84 -9.44 4.34 2.78
N LEU A 85 -8.85 5.40 2.22
CA LEU A 85 -8.25 6.47 3.02
C LEU A 85 -9.31 7.32 3.75
N LYS A 86 -10.48 7.52 3.16
CA LYS A 86 -11.62 8.14 3.87
C LYS A 86 -12.09 7.29 5.05
N LYS A 87 -12.32 5.99 4.82
CA LYS A 87 -12.71 5.04 5.87
C LYS A 87 -11.66 4.95 6.97
N ALA A 88 -10.37 4.94 6.62
CA ALA A 88 -9.27 4.98 7.58
C ALA A 88 -9.32 6.22 8.49
N ILE A 89 -9.59 7.40 7.92
CA ILE A 89 -9.72 8.66 8.67
C ILE A 89 -10.93 8.61 9.62
N GLU A 90 -12.04 8.02 9.20
CA GLU A 90 -13.24 7.83 10.03
C GLU A 90 -12.98 6.85 11.19
N ILE A 91 -12.33 5.72 10.92
CA ILE A 91 -11.91 4.75 11.94
C ILE A 91 -10.98 5.45 12.95
N SER A 92 -10.03 6.23 12.47
CA SER A 92 -9.07 6.92 13.34
C SER A 92 -9.74 7.95 14.25
N LYS A 93 -10.70 8.72 13.72
CA LYS A 93 -11.55 9.62 14.50
C LYS A 93 -12.32 8.87 15.58
N LYS A 94 -12.95 7.74 15.23
CA LYS A 94 -13.74 6.92 16.18
C LYS A 94 -12.85 6.33 17.30
N ASN A 95 -11.63 5.95 16.97
CA ASN A 95 -10.68 5.40 17.94
C ASN A 95 -10.02 6.46 18.83
N ASN A 96 -10.17 7.75 18.51
CA ASN A 96 -9.45 8.85 19.14
C ASN A 96 -7.92 8.63 19.10
N ASP A 97 -7.38 8.21 17.95
CA ASP A 97 -5.94 7.96 17.85
C ASP A 97 -5.12 9.24 18.06
N ASP A 98 -4.03 9.13 18.83
CA ASP A 98 -3.03 10.20 18.94
C ASP A 98 -1.99 10.09 17.80
N LYS A 99 -1.90 11.15 16.99
CA LYS A 99 -0.92 11.31 15.90
C LYS A 99 -0.86 10.08 14.96
N PRO A 100 -1.99 9.65 14.37
CA PRO A 100 -2.04 8.49 13.49
C PRO A 100 -1.19 8.70 12.23
N VAL A 101 -0.63 7.60 11.71
CA VAL A 101 0.06 7.59 10.42
C VAL A 101 -0.84 6.94 9.38
N PHE A 102 -1.06 7.63 8.27
CA PHE A 102 -1.70 7.09 7.07
C PHE A 102 -0.63 6.81 6.04
N TYR A 103 -0.31 5.54 5.85
CA TYR A 103 0.70 5.06 4.93
C TYR A 103 0.05 4.57 3.63
N VAL A 104 0.23 5.35 2.56
CA VAL A 104 -0.38 5.08 1.25
C VAL A 104 0.66 4.46 0.32
N LEU A 105 0.34 3.27 -0.19
CA LEU A 105 1.12 2.53 -1.17
C LEU A 105 0.70 2.96 -2.58
N ALA A 106 1.68 3.34 -3.39
CA ALA A 106 1.54 3.96 -4.71
C ALA A 106 1.02 5.40 -4.72
N CYS A 107 1.35 6.10 -5.81
CA CYS A 107 1.03 7.50 -6.01
C CYS A 107 -0.25 7.73 -6.82
N ARG A 108 -1.35 7.02 -6.50
CA ARG A 108 -2.52 6.95 -7.39
C ARG A 108 -3.57 8.06 -7.23
N ILE A 109 -3.61 8.74 -6.08
CA ILE A 109 -4.70 9.65 -5.71
C ILE A 109 -4.29 11.13 -5.63
N GLY A 110 -3.21 11.52 -6.29
CA GLY A 110 -2.61 12.85 -6.21
C GLY A 110 -3.58 14.01 -6.48
N PRO A 111 -4.45 13.97 -7.50
CA PRO A 111 -5.44 15.04 -7.70
C PRO A 111 -6.40 15.24 -6.52
N PHE A 112 -6.61 14.21 -5.69
CA PHE A 112 -7.53 14.23 -4.55
C PHE A 112 -6.83 14.44 -3.20
N ILE A 113 -5.51 14.24 -3.15
CA ILE A 113 -4.76 14.18 -1.89
C ILE A 113 -4.79 15.50 -1.10
N ASN A 114 -4.95 16.65 -1.75
CA ASN A 114 -4.91 17.94 -1.05
C ASN A 114 -6.04 18.10 -0.04
N LYS A 115 -7.27 17.67 -0.38
CA LYS A 115 -8.41 17.71 0.55
C LYS A 115 -8.21 16.73 1.70
N ILE A 116 -7.73 15.53 1.39
CA ILE A 116 -7.52 14.46 2.36
C ILE A 116 -6.40 14.83 3.34
N LYS A 117 -5.29 15.41 2.86
CA LYS A 117 -4.18 15.87 3.71
C LYS A 117 -4.62 16.90 4.75
N LYS A 118 -5.60 17.76 4.43
CA LYS A 118 -6.17 18.70 5.41
C LYS A 118 -6.88 17.96 6.55
N GLU A 119 -7.62 16.90 6.26
CA GLU A 119 -8.26 16.06 7.29
C GLU A 119 -7.23 15.31 8.14
N ILE A 120 -6.16 14.79 7.53
CA ILE A 120 -5.05 14.16 8.26
C ILE A 120 -4.39 15.16 9.22
N ILE A 121 -4.17 16.41 8.80
CA ILE A 121 -3.58 17.46 9.65
C ILE A 121 -4.49 17.77 10.85
N LYS A 122 -5.81 17.79 10.67
CA LYS A 122 -6.76 18.02 11.80
C LYS A 122 -6.67 16.93 12.88
N LEU A 123 -6.22 15.72 12.51
CA LEU A 123 -5.98 14.63 13.45
C LEU A 123 -4.56 14.66 14.05
N ASN A 124 -3.79 15.72 13.80
CA ASN A 124 -2.35 15.75 14.08
C ASN A 124 -1.58 14.57 13.45
N GLY A 125 -2.15 14.00 12.39
CA GLY A 125 -1.64 12.80 11.75
C GLY A 125 -0.58 13.09 10.70
N LYS A 126 0.05 12.02 10.21
CA LYS A 126 1.05 12.05 9.15
C LYS A 126 0.60 11.25 7.94
N LEU A 127 0.93 11.74 6.75
CA LEU A 127 0.76 11.08 5.47
C LEU A 127 2.12 10.58 5.02
N PHE A 128 2.33 9.27 5.09
CA PHE A 128 3.49 8.60 4.52
C PHE A 128 3.09 8.01 3.17
N VAL A 129 4.02 8.02 2.22
CA VAL A 129 3.77 7.50 0.86
C VAL A 129 4.91 6.59 0.45
N ASN A 130 4.56 5.42 -0.08
CA ASN A 130 5.51 4.55 -0.78
C ASN A 130 5.33 4.75 -2.29
N PRO A 131 6.23 5.49 -2.96
CA PRO A 131 6.10 5.75 -4.39
C PRO A 131 6.38 4.48 -5.20
N ASP A 132 5.50 4.18 -6.14
CA ASP A 132 5.58 3.06 -7.09
C ASP A 132 6.54 3.30 -8.27
N GLY A 133 7.18 4.48 -8.30
CA GLY A 133 8.19 4.84 -9.27
C GLY A 133 7.62 5.17 -10.65
N HIS A 134 8.22 4.63 -11.71
CA HIS A 134 7.92 5.00 -13.09
C HIS A 134 6.60 4.43 -13.65
N GLU A 135 5.52 4.38 -12.87
CA GLU A 135 4.22 3.84 -13.32
C GLU A 135 3.72 4.59 -14.58
N TRP A 136 3.96 5.90 -14.68
CA TRP A 136 3.63 6.71 -15.87
C TRP A 136 4.44 6.34 -17.13
N LYS A 137 5.58 5.64 -17.01
CA LYS A 137 6.40 5.20 -18.15
C LYS A 137 5.98 3.83 -18.69
N ARG A 138 5.07 3.09 -18.05
CA ARG A 138 4.69 1.73 -18.50
C ARG A 138 3.99 1.71 -19.86
N ALA A 139 4.44 0.80 -20.73
CA ALA A 139 3.98 0.62 -22.11
C ALA A 139 2.46 0.55 -22.26
N LYS A 140 1.78 -0.17 -21.34
CA LYS A 140 0.34 -0.41 -21.35
C LYS A 140 -0.55 0.85 -21.23
N TRP A 141 0.01 1.99 -20.84
CA TRP A 141 -0.76 3.20 -20.60
C TRP A 141 -0.84 4.10 -21.85
N SER A 142 -2.06 4.56 -22.16
CA SER A 142 -2.28 5.60 -23.16
C SER A 142 -1.71 6.95 -22.68
N TYR A 143 -1.42 7.85 -23.62
CA TYR A 143 -0.89 9.18 -23.31
C TYR A 143 -1.64 9.95 -22.19
N PRO A 144 -3.00 10.07 -22.21
CA PRO A 144 -3.70 10.76 -21.12
C PRO A 144 -3.53 10.07 -19.76
N VAL A 145 -3.51 8.74 -19.73
CA VAL A 145 -3.30 7.96 -18.49
C VAL A 145 -1.89 8.18 -17.94
N ARG A 146 -0.87 8.23 -18.80
CA ARG A 146 0.50 8.55 -18.38
C ARG A 146 0.61 9.96 -17.79
N LYS A 147 -0.05 10.95 -18.40
CA LYS A 147 -0.12 12.32 -17.88
C LYS A 147 -0.79 12.35 -16.51
N TYR A 148 -1.90 11.62 -16.34
CA TYR A 148 -2.55 11.46 -15.04
C TYR A 148 -1.58 10.89 -13.99
N TRP A 149 -0.90 9.78 -14.28
CA TRP A 149 0.03 9.16 -13.33
C TRP A 149 1.17 10.10 -12.94
N LYS A 150 1.79 10.82 -13.91
CA LYS A 150 2.86 11.77 -13.61
C LYS A 150 2.37 12.96 -12.78
N LEU A 151 1.17 13.45 -13.05
CA LEU A 151 0.52 14.50 -12.25
C LEU A 151 0.21 14.00 -10.83
N SER A 152 -0.33 12.79 -10.73
CA SER A 152 -0.69 12.16 -9.47
C SER A 152 0.53 11.96 -8.58
N GLU A 153 1.60 11.38 -9.12
CA GLU A 153 2.92 11.27 -8.47
C GLU A 153 3.43 12.61 -7.96
N LYS A 154 3.45 13.62 -8.82
CA LYS A 154 3.87 14.98 -8.44
C LYS A 154 3.10 15.52 -7.24
N LEU A 155 1.79 15.33 -7.20
CA LEU A 155 0.93 15.85 -6.14
C LEU A 155 1.06 15.05 -4.84
N MET A 156 1.23 13.73 -4.93
CA MET A 156 1.50 12.88 -3.76
C MET A 156 2.85 13.23 -3.13
N VAL A 157 3.92 13.31 -3.93
CA VAL A 157 5.27 13.72 -3.48
C VAL A 157 5.26 15.08 -2.80
N LYS A 158 4.56 16.06 -3.38
CA LYS A 158 4.45 17.41 -2.81
C LYS A 158 3.74 17.44 -1.44
N LYS A 159 2.91 16.45 -1.12
CA LYS A 159 2.01 16.49 0.05
C LYS A 159 2.36 15.48 1.15
N ALA A 160 3.20 14.50 0.86
CA ALA A 160 3.70 13.54 1.83
C ALA A 160 4.54 14.24 2.92
N ASP A 161 4.40 13.79 4.17
CA ASP A 161 5.34 14.18 5.24
C ASP A 161 6.64 13.37 5.16
N LEU A 162 6.56 12.15 4.62
CA LEU A 162 7.69 11.26 4.37
C LEU A 162 7.38 10.35 3.18
N LEU A 163 8.35 10.19 2.29
CA LEU A 163 8.35 9.21 1.21
C LEU A 163 9.27 8.04 1.59
N ILE A 164 8.69 6.85 1.78
CA ILE A 164 9.45 5.63 2.09
C ILE A 164 9.69 4.91 0.77
N CYS A 165 10.92 4.95 0.26
CA CYS A 165 11.29 4.36 -1.02
C CYS A 165 11.84 2.94 -0.78
N ASP A 166 11.36 1.97 -1.54
CA ASP A 166 11.75 0.55 -1.43
C ASP A 166 13.03 0.20 -2.21
N SER A 167 13.54 1.14 -3.01
CA SER A 167 14.82 1.05 -3.73
C SER A 167 15.57 2.38 -3.73
N LYS A 168 16.90 2.30 -3.73
CA LYS A 168 17.79 3.47 -3.89
C LYS A 168 17.53 4.22 -5.20
N ASN A 169 17.15 3.50 -6.26
CA ASN A 169 16.84 4.09 -7.56
C ASN A 169 15.54 4.90 -7.54
N ILE A 170 14.50 4.41 -6.87
CA ILE A 170 13.27 5.17 -6.67
C ILE A 170 13.55 6.39 -5.80
N GLU A 171 14.32 6.25 -4.72
CA GLU A 171 14.67 7.39 -3.87
C GLU A 171 15.42 8.48 -4.66
N LYS A 172 16.44 8.07 -5.42
CA LYS A 172 17.19 8.97 -6.32
C LYS A 172 16.27 9.66 -7.31
N TYR A 173 15.42 8.90 -8.00
CA TYR A 173 14.44 9.45 -8.93
C TYR A 173 13.54 10.49 -8.28
N ILE A 174 12.99 10.21 -7.11
CA ILE A 174 12.11 11.14 -6.40
C ILE A 174 12.87 12.42 -6.01
N LYS A 175 14.09 12.28 -5.46
CA LYS A 175 14.94 13.42 -5.10
C LYS A 175 15.28 14.30 -6.32
N ASP A 176 15.61 13.68 -7.45
CA ASP A 176 16.06 14.37 -8.66
C ASP A 176 14.88 15.04 -9.39
N ASP A 177 13.82 14.30 -9.73
CA ASP A 177 12.67 14.81 -10.50
C ASP A 177 11.82 15.84 -9.72
N TYR A 178 11.80 15.70 -8.39
CA TYR A 178 10.95 16.51 -7.51
C TYR A 178 11.73 17.42 -6.57
N LYS A 179 13.02 17.66 -6.84
CA LYS A 179 13.92 18.51 -6.04
C LYS A 179 13.31 19.84 -5.60
N LYS A 180 12.53 20.50 -6.46
CA LYS A 180 11.86 21.78 -6.17
C LYS A 180 10.85 21.74 -5.02
N TYR A 181 10.41 20.54 -4.61
CA TYR A 181 9.53 20.33 -3.46
C TYR A 181 10.30 19.94 -2.20
N ASN A 182 11.62 19.79 -2.28
CA ASN A 182 12.49 19.31 -1.21
C ASN A 182 11.90 18.08 -0.48
N PRO A 183 11.61 16.98 -1.22
CA PRO A 183 10.90 15.83 -0.66
C PRO A 183 11.70 15.19 0.48
N LYS A 184 11.04 14.96 1.61
CA LYS A 184 11.61 14.14 2.69
C LYS A 184 11.49 12.68 2.30
N THR A 185 12.62 12.01 2.12
CA THR A 185 12.67 10.60 1.72
C THR A 185 13.47 9.79 2.74
N THR A 186 13.17 8.51 2.81
CA THR A 186 14.04 7.49 3.41
C THR A 186 14.00 6.25 2.53
N TYR A 187 15.12 5.52 2.46
CA TYR A 187 15.20 4.24 1.79
C TYR A 187 15.04 3.11 2.82
N ILE A 188 14.04 2.25 2.61
CA ILE A 188 13.80 1.04 3.42
C ILE A 188 13.46 -0.08 2.45
N ALA A 189 14.38 -1.03 2.26
CA ALA A 189 14.17 -2.17 1.39
C ALA A 189 13.07 -3.10 1.94
N TYR A 190 12.35 -3.77 1.06
CA TYR A 190 11.56 -4.93 1.47
C TYR A 190 12.47 -6.08 1.89
N GLY A 191 12.02 -6.83 2.90
CA GLY A 191 12.67 -8.06 3.30
C GLY A 191 12.52 -9.13 2.23
N THR A 192 13.48 -10.06 2.21
CA THR A 192 13.42 -11.29 1.43
C THR A 192 13.98 -12.42 2.27
N ASP A 193 13.55 -13.65 2.01
CA ASP A 193 14.16 -14.81 2.64
C ASP A 193 15.57 -14.98 2.07
N THR A 194 16.57 -14.95 2.94
CA THR A 194 17.98 -15.15 2.58
C THR A 194 18.41 -16.61 2.69
N GLY A 195 17.55 -17.48 3.22
CA GLY A 195 17.77 -18.91 3.28
C GLY A 195 17.78 -19.55 1.90
N MET A 196 18.66 -20.54 1.71
CA MET A 196 18.58 -21.39 0.53
C MET A 196 17.31 -22.23 0.59
N SER A 197 16.68 -22.45 -0.56
CA SER A 197 15.56 -23.38 -0.64
C SER A 197 16.04 -24.78 -0.24
N ASN A 198 15.34 -25.40 0.70
CA ASN A 198 15.54 -26.82 1.01
C ASN A 198 14.95 -27.74 -0.07
N LEU A 199 14.22 -27.18 -1.05
CA LEU A 199 13.62 -27.93 -2.14
C LEU A 199 14.64 -28.23 -3.25
N LYS A 200 14.68 -29.49 -3.66
CA LYS A 200 15.46 -29.96 -4.81
C LYS A 200 14.58 -30.04 -6.05
N SER A 201 15.20 -29.98 -7.22
CA SER A 201 14.49 -30.05 -8.51
C SER A 201 13.68 -31.35 -8.70
N ASN A 202 14.05 -32.43 -8.01
CA ASN A 202 13.37 -33.72 -8.03
C ASN A 202 12.31 -33.90 -6.93
N ASP A 203 12.16 -32.94 -6.02
CA ASP A 203 11.16 -33.05 -4.96
C ASP A 203 9.75 -33.10 -5.52
N LYS A 204 8.91 -33.94 -4.90
CA LYS A 204 7.53 -34.18 -5.34
C LYS A 204 6.76 -32.88 -5.49
N THR A 205 6.83 -31.99 -4.50
CA THR A 205 6.17 -30.68 -4.52
C THR A 205 6.59 -29.82 -5.72
N VAL A 206 7.89 -29.82 -6.05
CA VAL A 206 8.41 -29.07 -7.20
C VAL A 206 7.93 -29.68 -8.52
N ARG A 207 7.96 -31.01 -8.64
CA ARG A 207 7.49 -31.73 -9.82
C ARG A 207 5.99 -31.59 -10.04
N GLU A 208 5.19 -31.64 -8.99
CA GLU A 208 3.74 -31.43 -9.04
C GLU A 208 3.41 -29.99 -9.42
N TRP A 209 4.11 -29.01 -8.85
CA TRP A 209 3.94 -27.61 -9.24
C TRP A 209 4.23 -27.39 -10.73
N TYR A 210 5.33 -27.96 -11.25
CA TYR A 210 5.62 -27.89 -12.68
C TYR A 210 4.52 -28.51 -13.53
N LYS A 211 4.06 -29.72 -13.19
CA LYS A 211 2.97 -30.39 -13.92
C LYS A 211 1.69 -29.54 -13.94
N ASN A 212 1.35 -28.90 -12.82
CA ASN A 212 0.17 -28.04 -12.70
C ASN A 212 0.33 -26.68 -13.41
N LYS A 213 1.55 -26.32 -13.87
CA LYS A 213 1.85 -25.07 -14.57
C LYS A 213 2.11 -25.26 -16.07
N VAL A 214 2.20 -26.49 -16.56
CA VAL A 214 2.12 -26.77 -17.98
C VAL A 214 0.68 -26.52 -18.41
N VAL A 215 0.45 -25.33 -18.96
CA VAL A 215 -0.72 -24.97 -19.77
C VAL A 215 -0.38 -25.28 -21.22
#